data_AF-A0A952ZVS5-F1
#
_entry.id   AF-A0A952ZVS5-F1
#
_cell.length_a   1.000
_cell.length_b   1.000
_cell.length_c   1.000
_cell.angle_alpha   90.00
_cell.angle_beta   90.00
_cell.angle_gamma   90.00
#
_symmetry.space_group_name_H-M   'P 1'
#
loop_
_entity.id
_entity.type
_entity.pdbx_description
1 polymer ?
#
loop_
_entity_poly.entity_id
_entity_poly.type
_entity_poly.pdbx_seq_one_letter_code
_entity_poly.pdbx_strand_id
1 'polypeptide(L)' 'MKRACIIIACALLAGCASAPVQLNNSDRLIQHPQFKKAAQAAPEFVSEALKTINRLEHEIESR' A
#
# COMPACT_ATOMS: atom_id res chain seq x y z
N MET A 1 7.16 -31.54 -27.73
CA MET A 1 7.97 -30.30 -27.71
C MET A 1 7.15 -29.02 -27.94
N LYS A 2 6.30 -28.92 -28.97
CA LYS A 2 5.50 -27.70 -29.27
C LYS A 2 4.58 -27.22 -28.12
N ARG A 3 4.00 -28.15 -27.34
CA ARG A 3 3.11 -27.82 -26.20
C ARG A 3 3.83 -27.20 -25.00
N ALA A 4 5.10 -27.56 -24.78
CA ALA A 4 5.90 -27.02 -23.67
C ALA A 4 6.27 -25.55 -23.90
N CYS A 5 6.53 -25.15 -25.15
CA CYS A 5 6.80 -23.75 -25.50
C CYS A 5 5.60 -22.82 -25.25
N ILE A 6 4.37 -23.31 -25.42
CA ILE A 6 3.15 -22.53 -25.19
C ILE A 6 2.95 -22.25 -23.69
N ILE A 7 3.21 -23.25 -22.84
CA ILE A 7 3.06 -23.11 -21.37
C ILE A 7 4.09 -22.11 -20.82
N ILE A 8 5.33 -22.16 -21.31
CA ILE A 8 6.39 -21.24 -20.89
C ILE A 8 6.06 -19.80 -21.35
N ALA A 9 5.52 -19.64 -22.56
CA ALA A 9 5.10 -18.33 -23.07
C ALA A 9 3.94 -17.71 -22.25
N CYS A 10 2.97 -18.52 -21.80
CA CYS A 10 1.88 -18.03 -20.95
C CYS A 10 2.34 -17.67 -19.52
N ALA A 11 3.31 -18.40 -18.96
CA ALA A 11 3.85 -18.10 -17.63
C ALA A 11 4.64 -16.78 -17.59
N LEU A 12 5.32 -16.43 -18.69
CA LEU A 12 6.05 -15.16 -18.82
C LEU A 12 5.12 -13.95 -18.93
N LEU A 13 3.89 -14.13 -19.45
CA LEU A 13 2.90 -13.05 -19.56
C LEU A 13 2.12 -12.82 -18.26
N ALA A 14 2.02 -13.82 -17.39
CA ALA A 14 1.37 -13.68 -16.08
C ALA A 14 2.23 -12.91 -15.05
N GLY A 15 3.56 -12.82 -15.26
CA GLY A 15 4.49 -12.12 -14.36
C GLY A 15 4.53 -10.60 -14.53
N CYS A 16 3.84 -10.04 -15.54
CA CYS A 16 3.80 -8.60 -15.82
C CYS A 16 2.49 -7.93 -15.39
N ALA A 17 1.60 -8.64 -14.71
CA ALA A 17 0.51 -7.99 -13.98
C ALA A 17 1.11 -7.39 -12.71
N SER A 18 1.51 -6.12 -12.77
CA SER A 18 1.85 -5.32 -11.60
C SER A 18 0.74 -5.53 -10.56
N ALA A 19 1.05 -6.19 -9.45
CA ALA A 19 0.08 -6.33 -8.37
C ALA A 19 -0.37 -4.91 -7.97
N PRO A 20 -1.67 -4.70 -7.73
CA PRO A 20 -2.15 -3.40 -7.25
C PRO A 20 -1.34 -3.04 -6.00
N VAL A 21 -0.70 -1.88 -6.03
CA VAL A 21 0.08 -1.38 -4.89
C VAL A 21 -0.92 -1.15 -3.77
N GLN A 22 -0.78 -1.87 -2.65
CA GLN A 22 -1.57 -1.63 -1.45
C GLN A 22 -0.72 -0.87 -0.42
N LEU A 23 -1.17 0.30 -0.01
CA LEU A 23 -0.48 1.18 0.93
C LEU A 23 -1.12 1.05 2.32
N ASN A 24 -0.29 1.01 3.37
CA ASN A 24 -0.71 0.86 4.77
C ASN A 24 0.10 1.75 5.72
N ASN A 25 0.44 2.97 5.27
CA ASN A 25 1.29 3.90 6.00
C ASN A 25 0.64 4.36 7.30
N SER A 26 -0.69 4.54 7.34
CA SER A 26 -1.39 4.86 8.58
C SER A 26 -1.18 3.80 9.66
N ASP A 27 -1.28 2.50 9.30
CA ASP A 27 -1.02 1.40 10.24
C ASP A 27 0.44 1.39 10.71
N ARG A 28 1.38 1.58 9.77
CA ARG A 28 2.81 1.66 10.08
C ARG A 28 3.13 2.82 11.03
N LEU A 29 2.45 3.96 10.86
CA LEU A 29 2.59 5.11 11.74
C LEU A 29 2.00 4.85 13.12
N ILE A 30 0.83 4.22 13.21
CA ILE A 30 0.19 3.85 14.48
C ILE A 30 1.07 2.90 15.29
N GLN A 31 1.72 1.94 14.62
CA GLN A 31 2.65 0.99 15.22
C GLN A 31 3.99 1.62 15.64
N HIS A 32 4.28 2.85 15.21
CA HIS A 32 5.55 3.50 15.52
C HIS A 32 5.66 3.81 17.03
N PRO A 33 6.81 3.56 17.69
CA PRO A 33 6.96 3.77 19.14
C PRO A 33 6.64 5.19 19.62
N GLN A 34 6.80 6.18 18.75
CA GLN A 34 6.54 7.59 19.06
C GLN A 34 5.08 8.01 18.85
N PHE A 35 4.27 7.18 18.21
CA PHE A 35 2.89 7.52 17.86
C PHE A 35 2.08 7.94 19.08
N LYS A 36 2.17 7.16 20.17
CA LYS A 36 1.46 7.46 21.42
C LYS A 36 1.79 8.85 21.96
N LYS A 37 3.07 9.25 21.93
CA LYS A 37 3.52 10.57 22.38
C LYS A 37 2.97 11.67 21.47
N ALA A 38 2.99 11.47 20.15
CA ALA A 38 2.45 12.43 19.19
C ALA A 38 0.93 12.59 19.34
N ALA A 39 0.19 11.49 19.46
CA ALA A 39 -1.26 11.49 19.64
C ALA A 39 -1.72 12.18 20.94
N GLN A 40 -0.91 12.09 22.00
CA GLN A 40 -1.16 12.81 23.26
C GLN A 40 -0.83 14.30 23.16
N ALA A 41 0.28 14.66 22.49
CA ALA A 41 0.73 16.04 22.40
C ALA A 41 -0.10 16.88 21.42
N ALA A 42 -0.61 16.27 20.35
CA ALA A 42 -1.34 16.97 19.29
C ALA A 42 -2.44 16.07 18.67
N PRO A 43 -3.52 15.76 19.41
CA PRO A 43 -4.53 14.78 18.99
C PRO A 43 -5.22 15.14 17.66
N GLU A 44 -5.65 16.40 17.51
CA GLU A 44 -6.32 16.86 16.29
C GLU A 44 -5.39 16.81 15.08
N PHE A 45 -4.13 17.24 15.24
CA PHE A 45 -3.13 17.17 14.17
C PHE A 45 -2.89 15.74 13.71
N VAL A 46 -2.74 14.80 14.65
CA VAL A 46 -2.53 13.38 14.32
C VAL A 46 -3.76 12.80 13.61
N SER A 47 -4.97 13.15 14.07
CA SER A 47 -6.22 12.73 13.42
C SER A 47 -6.32 13.21 11.97
N GLU A 48 -6.09 14.50 11.73
CA GLU A 48 -6.14 15.09 10.39
C GLU A 48 -5.01 14.57 9.48
N ALA A 49 -3.83 14.29 10.04
CA ALA A 49 -2.73 13.68 9.31
C ALA A 49 -3.09 12.26 8.83
N LEU A 50 -3.64 11.41 9.71
CA LEU A 50 -4.05 10.05 9.33
C LEU A 50 -5.17 10.05 8.28
N LYS A 51 -6.15 10.96 8.40
CA LYS A 51 -7.20 11.13 7.38
C LYS A 51 -6.61 11.52 6.03
N THR A 52 -5.65 12.47 6.04
CA THR A 52 -4.97 12.92 4.83
C THR A 52 -4.18 11.79 4.18
N ILE A 53 -3.45 11.00 4.97
CA ILE A 53 -2.68 9.85 4.48
C ILE A 53 -3.62 8.82 3.85
N ASN A 54 -4.67 8.39 4.55
CA ASN A 54 -5.63 7.42 4.01
C ASN A 54 -6.27 7.88 2.69
N ARG A 55 -6.61 9.18 2.58
CA ARG A 55 -7.14 9.74 1.33
C ARG A 55 -6.12 9.65 0.20
N LEU A 56 -4.87 10.01 0.46
CA LEU A 56 -3.80 9.96 -0.54
C LEU A 56 -3.48 8.52 -0.96
N GLU A 57 -3.49 7.58 -0.01
CA GLU A 57 -3.33 6.15 -0.30
C GLU A 57 -4.43 5.69 -1.24
N HIS A 58 -5.69 5.97 -0.92
CA HIS A 58 -6.82 5.66 -1.79
C HIS A 58 -6.69 6.28 -3.19
N GLU A 59 -6.25 7.53 -3.30
CA GLU A 59 -6.01 8.21 -4.58
C GLU A 59 -4.85 7.62 -5.40
N ILE A 60 -3.89 6.93 -4.76
CA ILE A 60 -2.78 6.25 -5.43
C ILE A 60 -3.20 4.85 -5.86
N GLU A 61 -3.90 4.12 -4.97
CA GLU A 61 -4.37 2.75 -5.23
C GLU A 61 -5.46 2.69 -6.31
N SER A 62 -6.18 3.79 -6.53
CA SER A 62 -7.22 3.92 -7.55
C SER A 62 -6.73 4.36 -8.94
N ARG A 63 -5.42 4.62 -9.09
CA ARG A 63 -4.77 4.94 -10.38
C ARG A 63 -4.28 3.68 -11.10
#